data_AF-A0A4Y8HYN5-F1
#
_entry.id   AF-A0A4Y8HYN5-F1
#
_cell.length_a   1.000
_cell.length_b   1.000
_cell.length_c   1.000
_cell.angle_alpha   90.00
_cell.angle_beta   90.00
_cell.angle_gamma   90.00
#
_symmetry.space_group_name_H-M   'P 1'
#
loop_
_entity.id
_entity.type
_entity.pdbx_description
1 polymer ?
#
loop_
_entity_poly.entity_id
_entity_poly.type
_entity_poly.pdbx_seq_one_letter_code
_entity_poly.pdbx_strand_id
1 'polypeptide(L)'
;MMDKYEEKRFDIYDYKKIDTEVLEVIKYEYSGKDTIVEYCTEEFSSVCPWTGLPDNAVLTIKYIPYEKLVELKSLKYYLTSYRNIGILQEHVINRMLDDLTELLSPKSMEIIGDFQARGGLSTRVVAKYDKIEKGK
;
A
#
# COMPACT_ATOMS: atom_id res chain seq x y z
N MET A 1 -15.74 34.69 2.44
CA MET A 1 -15.95 34.09 3.77
C MET A 1 -14.95 32.95 3.85
N MET A 2 -13.91 33.06 4.70
CA MET A 2 -12.89 32.02 4.81
C MET A 2 -13.56 30.75 5.33
N ASP A 3 -13.25 29.59 4.75
CA ASP A 3 -13.83 28.34 5.18
C ASP A 3 -13.35 28.08 6.62
N LYS A 4 -14.27 28.09 7.59
CA LYS A 4 -13.98 27.90 9.03
C LYS A 4 -13.33 26.54 9.35
N TYR A 5 -13.20 25.66 8.36
CA TYR A 5 -12.54 24.37 8.46
C TYR A 5 -11.11 24.36 7.88
N GLU A 6 -10.69 25.39 7.13
CA GLU A 6 -9.31 25.48 6.59
C GLU A 6 -8.28 25.47 7.71
N GLU A 7 -8.54 26.18 8.82
CA GLU A 7 -7.66 26.21 10.00
C GLU A 7 -7.72 24.94 10.86
N LYS A 8 -8.63 24.00 10.56
CA LYS A 8 -8.80 22.73 11.30
C LYS A 8 -8.25 21.52 10.53
N ARG A 9 -7.57 21.75 9.41
CA ARG A 9 -7.03 20.70 8.55
C ARG A 9 -5.74 20.13 9.16
N PHE A 10 -5.60 18.82 9.13
CA PHE A 10 -4.34 18.15 9.47
C PHE A 10 -3.30 18.39 8.38
N ASP A 11 -2.00 18.26 8.72
CA ASP A 11 -0.93 18.31 7.74
C ASP A 11 -1.18 17.29 6.62
N ILE A 12 -1.21 17.75 5.37
CA ILE A 12 -1.31 16.91 4.20
C ILE A 12 -0.01 17.02 3.43
N TYR A 13 0.64 15.89 3.25
CA TYR A 13 1.85 15.77 2.46
C TYR A 13 1.56 15.22 1.07
N ASP A 14 2.41 15.57 0.12
CA ASP A 14 2.41 15.01 -1.22
C ASP A 14 3.06 13.61 -1.24
N TYR A 15 3.03 12.97 -2.42
CA TYR A 15 3.50 11.60 -2.57
C TYR A 15 5.01 11.45 -2.36
N LYS A 16 5.79 12.54 -2.40
CA LYS A 16 7.25 12.49 -2.21
C LYS A 16 7.64 12.19 -0.77
N LYS A 17 6.69 12.29 0.16
CA LYS A 17 6.89 11.93 1.57
C LYS A 17 6.60 10.45 1.86
N ILE A 18 6.16 9.67 0.87
CA ILE A 18 6.12 8.21 0.98
C ILE A 18 7.57 7.73 1.02
N ASP A 19 7.94 7.05 2.11
CA ASP A 19 9.32 6.60 2.35
C ASP A 19 9.51 5.21 1.75
N THR A 20 9.81 5.15 0.46
CA THR A 20 10.12 3.88 -0.23
C THR A 20 11.53 3.39 0.10
N GLU A 21 12.43 4.26 0.56
CA GLU A 21 13.83 3.94 0.83
C GLU A 21 14.00 3.10 2.11
N VAL A 22 13.05 3.17 3.04
CA VAL A 22 13.05 2.32 4.23
C VAL A 22 12.83 0.84 3.91
N LEU A 23 12.29 0.49 2.74
CA LEU A 23 11.95 -0.90 2.37
C LEU A 23 13.20 -1.78 2.25
N GLU A 24 13.20 -2.90 2.96
CA GLU A 24 14.27 -3.88 2.96
C GLU A 24 13.78 -5.24 2.45
N VAL A 25 14.72 -6.06 1.96
CA VAL A 25 14.43 -7.39 1.43
C VAL A 25 15.22 -8.47 2.15
N ILE A 26 14.57 -9.61 2.37
CA ILE A 26 15.18 -10.85 2.85
C ILE A 26 15.25 -11.83 1.69
N LYS A 27 16.34 -12.60 1.60
CA LYS A 27 16.47 -13.68 0.61
C LYS A 27 15.43 -14.78 0.87
N TYR A 28 14.69 -15.16 -0.16
CA TYR A 28 13.82 -16.34 -0.14
C TYR A 28 14.59 -17.57 -0.63
N GLU A 29 14.69 -18.61 0.20
CA GLU A 29 15.53 -19.78 -0.09
C GLU A 29 14.85 -20.82 -0.99
N TYR A 30 13.52 -20.77 -1.12
CA TYR A 30 12.74 -21.77 -1.84
C TYR A 30 12.26 -21.26 -3.20
N SER A 31 13.10 -20.48 -3.89
CA SER A 31 12.84 -20.03 -5.26
C SER A 31 12.47 -21.22 -6.15
N GLY A 32 11.30 -21.15 -6.78
CA GLY A 32 10.71 -22.23 -7.56
C GLY A 32 9.44 -22.85 -6.95
N LYS A 33 9.21 -22.71 -5.64
CA LYS A 33 7.92 -23.08 -5.04
C LYS A 33 6.91 -21.94 -5.19
N ASP A 34 5.67 -22.27 -5.52
CA ASP A 34 4.55 -21.32 -5.55
C ASP A 34 3.95 -21.16 -4.15
N THR A 35 4.78 -20.78 -3.18
CA THR A 35 4.31 -20.47 -1.82
C THR A 35 3.59 -19.14 -1.83
N ILE A 36 2.34 -19.13 -1.37
CA ILE A 36 1.58 -17.90 -1.19
C ILE A 36 1.93 -17.31 0.18
N VAL A 37 2.40 -16.06 0.19
CA VAL A 37 2.63 -15.27 1.40
C VAL A 37 1.54 -14.20 1.47
N GLU A 38 0.91 -14.08 2.64
CA GLU A 38 -0.15 -13.10 2.88
C GLU A 38 0.14 -12.35 4.18
N TYR A 39 0.18 -11.03 4.10
CA TYR A 39 0.29 -10.11 5.23
C TYR A 39 -1.00 -9.31 5.34
N CYS A 40 -1.52 -9.20 6.56
CA CYS A 40 -2.73 -8.43 6.85
C CYS A 40 -2.45 -7.44 7.97
N THR A 41 -2.96 -6.21 7.83
CA THR A 41 -2.91 -5.21 8.88
C THR A 41 -4.15 -4.32 8.86
N GLU A 42 -4.68 -4.03 10.05
CA GLU A 42 -5.79 -3.08 10.25
C GLU A 42 -5.27 -1.67 10.58
N GLU A 43 -3.95 -1.49 10.61
CA GLU A 43 -3.30 -0.27 11.08
C GLU A 43 -2.94 0.70 9.95
N PHE A 44 -3.38 0.43 8.72
CA PHE A 44 -3.13 1.30 7.58
C PHE A 44 -4.03 2.54 7.63
N SER A 45 -3.42 3.70 7.39
CA SER A 45 -4.12 4.98 7.32
C SER A 45 -3.43 5.91 6.33
N SER A 46 -4.23 6.71 5.63
CA SER A 46 -3.83 7.86 4.82
C SER A 46 -4.78 9.03 5.09
N VAL A 47 -4.69 10.13 4.35
CA VAL A 47 -5.68 11.21 4.47
C VAL A 47 -6.31 11.55 3.13
N CYS A 48 -7.57 11.98 3.19
CA CYS A 48 -8.26 12.47 2.02
C CYS A 48 -7.58 13.74 1.48
N PRO A 49 -7.23 13.82 0.18
CA PRO A 49 -6.51 14.95 -0.40
C PRO A 49 -7.19 16.31 -0.17
N TRP A 50 -8.52 16.32 -0.10
CA TRP A 50 -9.31 17.55 0.02
C TRP A 50 -9.56 17.94 1.48
N THR A 51 -9.97 17.01 2.32
CA THR A 51 -10.42 17.32 3.70
C THR A 51 -9.34 17.10 4.75
N GLY A 52 -8.29 16.34 4.47
CA GLY A 52 -7.28 15.94 5.45
C GLY A 52 -7.80 14.98 6.52
N LEU A 53 -9.03 14.50 6.38
CA LEU A 53 -9.59 13.51 7.30
C LEU A 53 -8.99 12.12 7.02
N PRO A 54 -8.71 11.32 8.07
CA PRO A 54 -8.14 9.99 7.92
C PRO A 54 -8.97 9.05 7.05
N ASP A 55 -8.29 8.30 6.21
CA ASP A 55 -8.75 7.17 5.41
C ASP A 55 -8.07 5.91 5.93
N ASN A 56 -8.77 5.14 6.77
CA ASN A 56 -8.27 3.89 7.32
C ASN A 56 -8.74 2.71 6.47
N ALA A 57 -7.90 1.69 6.36
CA ALA A 57 -8.26 0.44 5.69
C ALA A 57 -7.69 -0.78 6.40
N VAL A 58 -8.37 -1.91 6.23
CA VAL A 58 -7.72 -3.21 6.37
C VAL A 58 -6.97 -3.48 5.07
N LEU A 59 -5.65 -3.67 5.17
CA LEU A 59 -4.78 -3.91 4.04
C LEU A 59 -4.33 -5.36 4.02
N THR A 60 -4.53 -6.03 2.89
CA THR A 60 -4.01 -7.37 2.63
C THR A 60 -3.02 -7.31 1.46
N ILE A 61 -1.79 -7.73 1.71
CA ILE A 61 -0.72 -7.87 0.71
C ILE A 61 -0.46 -9.36 0.53
N LYS A 62 -0.77 -9.87 -0.67
CA LYS A 62 -0.64 -11.28 -1.01
C LYS A 62 0.28 -11.44 -2.20
N TYR A 63 1.27 -12.30 -2.13
CA TYR A 63 2.19 -12.49 -3.25
C TYR A 63 2.81 -13.88 -3.26
N ILE A 64 3.30 -14.27 -4.44
CA ILE A 64 4.15 -15.44 -4.62
C ILE A 64 5.58 -14.92 -4.83
N PRO A 65 6.49 -15.07 -3.86
CA PRO A 65 7.86 -14.59 -3.97
C PRO A 65 8.62 -15.35 -5.07
N TYR A 66 9.59 -14.67 -5.68
CA TYR A 66 10.58 -15.33 -6.53
C TYR A 66 11.87 -15.58 -5.73
N GLU A 67 12.66 -14.55 -5.46
CA GLU A 67 13.93 -14.64 -4.71
C GLU A 67 13.97 -13.77 -3.45
N LYS A 68 12.94 -12.93 -3.25
CA LYS A 68 12.90 -11.91 -2.20
C LYS A 68 11.58 -12.00 -1.42
N LEU A 69 11.69 -11.82 -0.11
CA LEU A 69 10.60 -11.46 0.78
C LEU A 69 10.79 -10.00 1.20
N VAL A 70 9.72 -9.27 1.45
CA VAL A 70 9.81 -7.97 2.13
C VAL A 70 10.06 -8.19 3.62
N GLU A 71 10.97 -7.41 4.21
CA GLU A 71 11.21 -7.42 5.65
C GLU A 71 10.04 -6.72 6.38
N LEU A 72 9.47 -7.35 7.40
CA LEU A 72 8.20 -6.91 8.01
C LEU A 72 8.30 -5.57 8.76
N LYS A 73 9.44 -5.28 9.40
CA LYS A 73 9.64 -4.00 10.09
C LYS A 73 9.70 -2.85 9.08
N SER A 74 10.43 -3.01 7.99
CA SER A 74 10.55 -2.05 6.89
C SER A 74 9.20 -1.80 6.23
N LEU A 75 8.43 -2.86 5.98
CA LEU A 75 7.07 -2.77 5.47
C LEU A 75 6.18 -1.96 6.43
N LYS A 76 6.30 -2.18 7.75
CA LYS A 76 5.54 -1.42 8.75
C LYS A 76 5.87 0.07 8.70
N TYR A 77 7.14 0.45 8.58
CA TYR A 77 7.53 1.86 8.46
C TYR A 77 7.08 2.48 7.14
N TYR A 78 7.22 1.74 6.03
CA TYR A 78 6.71 2.15 4.72
C TYR A 78 5.20 2.43 4.77
N LEU A 79 4.39 1.51 5.31
CA LEU A 79 2.94 1.71 5.46
C LEU A 79 2.61 2.89 6.38
N THR A 80 3.41 3.11 7.42
CA THR A 80 3.24 4.25 8.35
C THR A 80 3.55 5.59 7.67
N SER A 81 4.40 5.63 6.64
CA SER A 81 4.72 6.85 5.90
C SER A 81 3.50 7.45 5.17
N TYR A 82 2.46 6.64 4.91
CA TYR A 82 1.21 7.10 4.28
C TYR A 82 0.32 7.95 5.19
N ARG A 83 0.55 7.95 6.52
CA ARG A 83 -0.40 8.45 7.53
C ARG A 83 -0.96 9.85 7.28
N ASN A 84 -0.13 10.74 6.73
CA ASN A 84 -0.49 12.13 6.42
C ASN A 84 -0.42 12.43 4.91
N ILE A 85 -0.33 11.41 4.05
CA ILE A 85 -0.29 11.58 2.60
C ILE A 85 -1.72 11.79 2.10
N GLY A 86 -1.93 12.87 1.35
CA GLY A 86 -3.19 13.17 0.68
C GLY A 86 -3.32 12.37 -0.60
N ILE A 87 -3.98 11.21 -0.55
CA ILE A 87 -4.04 10.27 -1.68
C ILE A 87 -5.41 9.59 -1.79
N LEU A 88 -5.85 9.31 -3.02
CA LEU A 88 -7.10 8.57 -3.28
C LEU A 88 -6.92 7.09 -2.94
N GLN A 89 -7.98 6.46 -2.44
CA GLN A 89 -7.99 5.06 -2.01
C GLN A 89 -7.51 4.12 -3.12
N GLU A 90 -7.93 4.36 -4.36
CA GLU A 90 -7.53 3.60 -5.54
C GLU A 90 -6.04 3.79 -5.87
N HIS A 91 -5.54 5.01 -5.69
CA HIS A 91 -4.15 5.36 -5.96
C HIS A 91 -3.21 4.79 -4.89
N VAL A 92 -3.64 4.74 -3.63
CA VAL A 92 -2.89 4.06 -2.54
C VAL A 92 -2.54 2.65 -2.96
N ILE A 93 -3.53 1.87 -3.37
CA ILE A 93 -3.36 0.44 -3.65
C ILE A 93 -2.52 0.20 -4.90
N ASN A 94 -2.72 1.00 -5.97
CA ASN A 94 -1.86 0.90 -7.15
C ASN A 94 -0.42 1.32 -6.86
N ARG A 95 -0.23 2.41 -6.12
CA ARG A 95 1.11 2.89 -5.75
C ARG A 95 1.88 1.84 -4.94
N MET A 96 1.22 1.23 -3.95
CA MET A 96 1.84 0.15 -3.18
C MET A 96 2.19 -1.06 -4.03
N LEU A 97 1.35 -1.40 -5.02
CA LEU A 97 1.63 -2.50 -5.92
C LEU A 97 2.89 -2.20 -6.75
N ASP A 98 2.99 -1.00 -7.31
CA ASP A 98 4.16 -0.58 -8.08
C ASP A 98 5.44 -0.63 -7.22
N ASP A 99 5.44 0.01 -6.05
CA ASP A 99 6.60 0.08 -5.16
C ASP A 99 7.06 -1.33 -4.70
N LEU A 100 6.11 -2.21 -4.33
CA LEU A 100 6.44 -3.56 -3.86
C LEU A 100 6.80 -4.53 -4.98
N THR A 101 6.22 -4.39 -6.18
CA THR A 101 6.59 -5.22 -7.33
C THR A 101 7.97 -4.84 -7.86
N GLU A 102 8.31 -3.55 -7.87
CA GLU A 102 9.67 -3.08 -8.19
C GLU A 102 10.70 -3.64 -7.20
N LEU A 103 10.42 -3.55 -5.90
CA LEU A 103 11.29 -4.05 -4.84
C LEU A 103 11.53 -5.58 -4.92
N LEU A 104 10.44 -6.34 -5.05
CA LEU A 104 10.45 -7.79 -4.85
C LEU A 104 10.55 -8.60 -6.13
N SER A 105 10.14 -8.04 -7.27
CA SER A 105 9.99 -8.77 -8.54
C SER A 105 9.30 -10.13 -8.38
N PRO A 106 8.10 -10.19 -7.75
CA PRO A 106 7.42 -11.44 -7.42
C PRO A 106 6.92 -12.16 -8.68
N LYS A 107 6.47 -13.41 -8.56
CA LYS A 107 5.77 -14.08 -9.67
C LYS A 107 4.38 -13.49 -9.89
N SER A 108 3.67 -13.23 -8.80
CA SER A 108 2.39 -12.52 -8.79
C SER A 108 2.22 -11.78 -7.46
N MET A 109 1.42 -10.73 -7.47
CA MET A 109 1.07 -9.96 -6.28
C MET A 109 -0.36 -9.41 -6.40
N GLU A 110 -1.08 -9.40 -5.30
CA GLU A 110 -2.39 -8.79 -5.14
C GLU A 110 -2.36 -7.94 -3.88
N ILE A 111 -2.79 -6.69 -3.99
CA ILE A 111 -2.98 -5.80 -2.84
C ILE A 111 -4.46 -5.44 -2.77
N ILE A 112 -5.04 -5.63 -1.59
CA ILE A 112 -6.44 -5.35 -1.30
C ILE A 112 -6.50 -4.30 -0.20
N GLY A 113 -7.22 -3.23 -0.44
CA GLY A 113 -7.60 -2.25 0.58
C GLY A 113 -9.10 -2.25 0.81
N ASP A 114 -9.53 -2.68 2.00
CA ASP A 114 -10.90 -2.59 2.48
C ASP A 114 -11.04 -1.33 3.34
N PHE A 115 -11.43 -0.21 2.72
CA PHE A 115 -11.49 1.11 3.35
C PHE A 115 -12.77 1.30 4.18
N GLN A 116 -12.61 1.96 5.33
CA GLN A 116 -13.73 2.33 6.19
C GLN A 116 -14.72 3.26 5.47
N ALA A 117 -16.00 3.14 5.82
CA ALA A 117 -17.07 3.81 5.10
C ALA A 117 -17.03 5.34 5.26
N ARG A 118 -17.26 6.07 4.16
CA ARG A 118 -17.49 7.51 4.13
C ARG A 118 -18.90 7.80 3.64
N GLY A 119 -19.66 8.56 4.43
CA GLY A 119 -21.07 8.86 4.09
C GLY A 119 -21.94 7.61 3.93
N GLY A 120 -21.60 6.50 4.61
CA GLY A 120 -22.30 5.22 4.50
C GLY A 120 -21.86 4.32 3.33
N LEU A 121 -20.85 4.73 2.54
CA LEU A 121 -20.30 3.95 1.43
C LEU A 121 -18.92 3.42 1.81
N SER A 122 -18.73 2.09 1.80
CA SER A 122 -17.41 1.47 1.89
C SER A 122 -16.81 1.26 0.50
N THR A 123 -15.48 1.31 0.43
CA THR A 123 -14.73 1.09 -0.81
C THR A 123 -13.81 -0.09 -0.60
N ARG A 124 -13.84 -1.03 -1.55
CA ARG A 124 -12.89 -2.12 -1.63
C ARG A 124 -12.12 -2.01 -2.94
N VAL A 125 -10.81 -1.85 -2.84
CA VAL A 125 -9.92 -1.74 -4.00
C VAL A 125 -9.03 -2.98 -4.06
N VAL A 126 -8.87 -3.54 -5.26
CA VAL A 126 -7.94 -4.66 -5.52
C VAL A 126 -7.09 -4.30 -6.72
N ALA A 127 -5.76 -4.31 -6.55
CA ALA A 127 -4.80 -4.21 -7.64
C ALA A 127 -4.01 -5.51 -7.75
N LYS A 128 -3.71 -5.94 -8.98
CA LYS A 128 -3.02 -7.20 -9.26
C LYS A 128 -1.87 -7.00 -10.22
N TYR A 129 -0.81 -7.76 -9.97
CA TYR A 129 0.35 -7.92 -10.83
C TYR A 129 0.56 -9.41 -11.09
N ASP A 130 0.71 -9.77 -12.35
CA ASP A 130 1.14 -11.10 -12.76
C ASP A 130 2.32 -10.94 -13.72
N LYS A 131 3.43 -11.62 -13.43
CA LYS A 131 4.60 -11.60 -14.30
C LYS A 131 4.26 -12.38 -15.57
N ILE A 132 3.88 -11.66 -16.63
CA ILE A 132 3.65 -12.26 -17.94
C ILE A 132 5.00 -12.79 -18.43
N GLU A 133 5.19 -14.10 -18.40
CA GLU A 133 6.29 -14.74 -19.11
C GLU A 133 6.07 -14.48 -20.61
N LYS A 134 6.85 -13.56 -21.17
CA LYS A 134 6.96 -13.45 -22.63
C LYS A 134 7.52 -14.77 -23.12
N GLY A 135 6.65 -15.60 -23.69
CA GLY A 135 6.99 -16.90 -24.24
C GLY A 135 8.20 -16.82 -25.17
N LYS A 136 9.05 -17.85 -25.07
CA LYS A 136 10.11 -18.18 -26.03
C LYS A 136 9.58 -18.27 -27.46
#